data_AF-A0A7C3X1G8-F1
#
_entry.id   AF-A0A7C3X1G8-F1
#
_cell.length_a   1.000
_cell.length_b   1.000
_cell.length_c   1.000
_cell.angle_alpha   90.00
_cell.angle_beta   90.00
_cell.angle_gamma   90.00
#
_symmetry.space_group_name_H-M   'P 1'
#
loop_
_entity.id
_entity.type
_entity.pdbx_description
1 polymer ?
#
loop_
_entity_poly.entity_id
_entity_poly.type
_entity_poly.pdbx_seq_one_letter_code
_entity_poly.pdbx_strand_id
1 'polypeptide(L)'
;MERIENINGVEFTFKTISLEKYYEIREEYERTGNKVLFEKKLIFNTVSSWNRKDEKGVSVPLTMQNLFSFLTLSEYQKIDRIVQEVNGLSDIEKKT
;
A
#
# COMPACT_ATOMS: atom_id res chain seq x y z
N MET A 1 4.47 -13.08 -4.42
CA MET A 1 5.69 -12.46 -5.01
C MET A 1 6.20 -11.42 -4.02
N GLU A 2 7.52 -11.28 -3.87
CA GLU A 2 8.14 -10.23 -3.05
C GLU A 2 8.89 -9.25 -3.97
N ARG A 3 8.70 -7.94 -3.76
CA ARG A 3 9.33 -6.87 -4.55
C ARG A 3 9.87 -5.80 -3.62
N ILE A 4 11.09 -5.35 -3.88
CA ILE A 4 11.74 -4.27 -3.11
C ILE A 4 11.93 -3.07 -4.03
N GLU A 5 11.54 -1.88 -3.58
CA GLU A 5 11.68 -0.63 -4.34
C GLU A 5 12.24 0.48 -3.47
N ASN A 6 13.14 1.28 -4.04
CA ASN A 6 13.57 2.52 -3.44
C ASN A 6 12.72 3.68 -3.96
N ILE A 7 12.09 4.41 -3.05
CA ILE A 7 11.25 5.56 -3.33
C ILE A 7 11.77 6.71 -2.46
N ASN A 8 12.41 7.69 -3.09
CA ASN A 8 12.99 8.87 -2.43
C ASN A 8 13.90 8.55 -1.25
N GLY A 9 14.75 7.53 -1.37
CA GLY A 9 15.68 7.14 -0.32
C GLY A 9 15.06 6.23 0.76
N VAL A 10 13.78 5.88 0.65
CA VAL A 10 13.13 4.88 1.49
C VAL A 10 13.00 3.58 0.71
N GLU A 11 13.50 2.50 1.29
CA GLU A 11 13.27 1.14 0.79
C GLU A 11 11.95 0.62 1.31
N PHE A 12 11.10 0.15 0.40
CA PHE A 12 9.84 -0.51 0.69
C PHE A 12 9.90 -1.95 0.21
N THR A 13 9.40 -2.88 1.02
CA THR A 13 9.19 -4.28 0.61
C THR A 13 7.70 -4.55 0.45
N PHE A 14 7.30 -4.97 -0.74
CA PHE A 14 5.94 -5.30 -1.13
C PHE A 14 5.77 -6.81 -1.23
N LYS A 15 4.65 -7.32 -0.73
CA LYS A 15 4.25 -8.71 -0.84
C LYS A 15 2.81 -8.79 -1.32
N THR A 16 2.55 -9.70 -2.24
CA THR A 16 1.18 -10.03 -2.65
C THR A 16 0.34 -10.36 -1.42
N ILE A 17 -0.82 -9.74 -1.29
CA ILE A 17 -1.74 -10.02 -0.18
C ILE A 17 -2.36 -11.40 -0.36
N SER A 18 -2.77 -12.03 0.75
CA SER A 18 -3.54 -13.27 0.64
C SER A 18 -4.89 -13.00 -0.01
N LEU A 19 -5.41 -14.02 -0.72
CA LEU A 19 -6.71 -13.94 -1.37
C LEU A 19 -7.83 -13.67 -0.34
N GLU A 20 -7.76 -14.33 0.83
CA GLU A 20 -8.63 -14.08 1.97
C GLU A 20 -8.62 -12.60 2.38
N LYS A 21 -7.42 -12.01 2.54
CA LYS A 21 -7.31 -10.62 2.95
C LYS A 21 -7.84 -9.64 1.90
N TYR A 22 -7.63 -9.95 0.61
CA TYR A 22 -8.22 -9.17 -0.48
C TYR A 22 -9.75 -9.17 -0.41
N TYR A 23 -10.38 -10.34 -0.22
CA TYR A 23 -11.82 -10.45 -0.12
C TYR A 23 -12.37 -9.72 1.11
N GLU A 24 -11.73 -9.82 2.27
CA GLU A 24 -12.13 -9.04 3.46
C GLU A 24 -12.18 -7.53 3.19
N ILE A 25 -11.14 -7.00 2.53
CA ILE A 25 -11.05 -5.56 2.19
C ILE A 25 -12.12 -5.18 1.15
N ARG A 26 -12.36 -6.06 0.18
CA ARG A 26 -13.37 -5.86 -0.87
C ARG A 26 -14.80 -5.89 -0.32
N GLU A 27 -15.15 -6.85 0.55
CA GLU A 27 -16.47 -6.93 1.17
C GLU A 27 -16.78 -5.67 2.01
N GLU A 28 -15.78 -5.15 2.72
CA GLU A 28 -15.93 -3.89 3.44
C GLU A 28 -16.17 -2.71 2.50
N TYR A 29 -15.49 -2.68 1.35
CA TYR A 29 -15.73 -1.67 0.33
C TYR A 29 -17.14 -1.78 -0.24
N GLU A 30 -17.59 -2.97 -0.63
CA GLU A 30 -18.95 -3.20 -1.14
C GLU A 30 -20.03 -2.78 -0.12
N ARG A 31 -19.76 -2.95 1.18
CA ARG A 31 -20.65 -2.52 2.26
C ARG A 31 -20.66 -1.01 2.52
N THR A 32 -19.51 -0.34 2.37
CA THR A 32 -19.34 1.06 2.82
C THR A 32 -19.28 2.07 1.67
N GLY A 33 -18.97 1.63 0.46
CA GLY A 33 -18.65 2.48 -0.69
C GLY A 33 -17.37 3.32 -0.51
N ASN A 34 -16.57 3.09 0.54
CA ASN A 34 -15.43 3.94 0.86
C ASN A 34 -14.18 3.55 0.06
N LYS A 35 -14.07 4.07 -1.15
CA LYS A 35 -12.94 3.81 -2.06
C LYS A 35 -11.58 4.21 -1.46
N VAL A 36 -11.53 5.33 -0.73
CA VAL A 36 -10.28 5.80 -0.10
C VAL A 36 -9.79 4.82 0.96
N LEU A 37 -10.71 4.26 1.76
CA LEU A 37 -10.35 3.24 2.75
C LEU A 37 -9.89 1.94 2.09
N PHE A 38 -10.57 1.54 1.01
CA PHE A 38 -10.21 0.36 0.20
C PHE A 38 -8.76 0.45 -0.31
N GLU A 39 -8.42 1.54 -1.02
CA GLU A 39 -7.07 1.77 -1.54
C GLU A 39 -6.02 1.78 -0.43
N LYS A 40 -6.29 2.49 0.67
CA LYS A 40 -5.38 2.54 1.81
C LYS A 40 -5.15 1.17 2.44
N LYS A 41 -6.20 0.34 2.55
CA LYS A 41 -6.07 -1.02 3.09
C LYS A 41 -5.30 -1.93 2.14
N LEU A 42 -5.54 -1.85 0.84
CA LEU A 42 -4.77 -2.60 -0.16
C LEU A 42 -3.28 -2.26 -0.08
N ILE A 43 -2.95 -0.97 -0.08
CA ILE A 43 -1.57 -0.49 0.04
C ILE A 43 -0.94 -1.00 1.35
N PHE A 44 -1.60 -0.76 2.48
CA PHE A 44 -1.04 -1.14 3.79
C PHE A 44 -0.82 -2.65 3.93
N ASN A 45 -1.73 -3.49 3.42
CA ASN A 45 -1.57 -4.94 3.51
C ASN A 45 -0.55 -5.49 2.50
N THR A 46 -0.25 -4.74 1.43
CA THR A 46 0.77 -5.11 0.45
C THR A 46 2.16 -4.66 0.88
N VAL A 47 2.30 -3.50 1.54
CA VAL A 47 3.56 -3.04 2.11
C VAL A 47 3.88 -3.88 3.35
N SER A 48 4.87 -4.75 3.24
CA SER A 48 5.29 -5.65 4.32
C SER A 48 6.33 -5.04 5.25
N SER A 49 7.17 -4.14 4.75
CA SER A 49 8.16 -3.41 5.54
C SER A 49 8.62 -2.13 4.83
N TRP A 50 9.24 -1.24 5.61
CA TRP A 50 9.95 -0.07 5.11
C TRP A 50 11.15 0.25 6.02
N ASN A 51 12.12 1.04 5.53
CA ASN A 51 13.26 1.50 6.33
C ASN A 51 13.18 2.99 6.70
N ARG A 52 11.97 3.58 6.70
CA ARG A 52 11.75 5.01 6.96
C ARG A 52 12.29 5.40 8.34
N LYS A 53 13.00 6.52 8.38
CA LYS A 53 13.44 7.19 9.61
C LYS A 53 12.79 8.56 9.72
N ASP A 54 12.60 9.03 10.94
CA ASP A 54 12.19 10.40 11.22
C ASP A 54 13.38 11.38 11.10
N GLU A 55 13.11 12.67 11.36
CA GLU A 55 14.13 13.73 11.32
C GLU A 55 15.26 13.53 12.33
N LYS A 56 15.06 12.69 13.36
CA LYS A 56 16.05 12.36 14.39
C LYS A 56 16.81 11.07 14.05
N GLY A 57 16.53 10.45 12.91
CA GLY A 57 17.15 9.20 12.48
C GLY A 57 16.58 7.95 13.14
N VAL A 58 15.44 8.05 13.82
CA VAL A 58 14.77 6.93 14.50
C VAL A 58 13.86 6.19 13.52
N SER A 59 13.91 4.86 13.51
CA SER A 59 13.06 4.03 12.65
C SER A 59 11.58 4.24 12.97
N VAL A 60 10.79 4.56 11.95
CA VAL A 60 9.35 4.75 12.08
C VAL A 60 8.66 3.39 11.93
N PRO A 61 7.80 2.96 12.87
CA PRO A 61 7.09 1.70 12.73
C PRO A 61 6.08 1.77 11.58
N LEU A 62 5.95 0.67 10.84
CA LEU A 62 4.95 0.56 9.78
C LEU A 62 3.56 0.39 10.40
N THR A 63 2.79 1.47 10.40
CA THR A 63 1.38 1.48 10.79
C THR A 63 0.59 2.19 9.70
N MET A 64 -0.73 1.96 9.64
CA MET A 64 -1.58 2.61 8.66
C MET A 64 -1.53 4.14 8.79
N GLN A 65 -1.51 4.64 10.03
CA GLN A 65 -1.33 6.07 10.30
C GLN A 65 0.01 6.58 9.78
N ASN A 66 1.13 5.95 10.17
CA ASN A 66 2.45 6.41 9.78
C ASN A 66 2.66 6.34 8.26
N LEU A 67 2.25 5.25 7.62
CA LEU A 67 2.40 5.10 6.17
C LEU A 67 1.77 6.29 5.45
N PHE A 68 0.51 6.63 5.74
CA PHE A 68 -0.16 7.73 5.03
C PHE A 68 0.16 9.13 5.57
N SER A 69 0.78 9.26 6.76
CA SER A 69 1.28 10.55 7.27
C SER A 69 2.63 10.93 6.69
N PHE A 70 3.47 9.96 6.31
CA PHE A 70 4.82 10.23 5.79
C PHE A 70 4.91 10.23 4.25
N LEU A 71 3.91 9.68 3.57
CA LEU A 71 3.87 9.64 2.11
C LEU A 71 3.42 10.99 1.54
N THR A 72 4.26 11.54 0.66
CA THR A 72 3.85 12.58 -0.27
C THR A 72 2.90 12.01 -1.32
N LEU A 73 2.17 12.88 -2.03
CA LEU A 73 1.24 12.47 -3.07
C LEU A 73 1.92 11.67 -4.20
N SER A 74 3.14 12.04 -4.59
CA SER A 74 3.88 11.34 -5.64
C SER A 74 4.35 9.96 -5.19
N GLU A 75 4.76 9.82 -3.93
CA GLU A 75 5.11 8.52 -3.35
C GLU A 75 3.88 7.61 -3.25
N TYR A 76 2.74 8.16 -2.82
CA TYR A 76 1.47 7.44 -2.78
C TYR A 76 1.10 6.88 -4.16
N GLN A 77 1.13 7.70 -5.21
CA GLN A 77 0.80 7.28 -6.58
C GLN A 77 1.76 6.20 -7.10
N LYS A 78 3.05 6.30 -6.79
CA LYS A 78 4.05 5.29 -7.17
C LYS A 78 3.79 3.97 -6.44
N ILE A 79 3.51 4.04 -5.14
CA ILE A 79 3.18 2.88 -4.31
C ILE A 79 1.90 2.20 -4.79
N ASP A 80 0.84 2.96 -5.06
CA ASP A 80 -0.42 2.42 -5.59
C ASP A 80 -0.21 1.62 -6.88
N ARG A 81 0.61 2.15 -7.80
CA ARG A 81 0.97 1.44 -9.04
C ARG A 81 1.70 0.12 -8.76
N ILE A 82 2.70 0.15 -7.86
CA ILE A 82 3.44 -1.07 -7.47
C ILE A 82 2.50 -2.08 -6.83
N VAL A 83 1.56 -1.63 -5.99
CA VAL A 83 0.57 -2.48 -5.34
C VAL A 83 -0.35 -3.15 -6.35
N GLN A 84 -0.80 -2.43 -7.37
CA GLN A 84 -1.56 -3.01 -8.48
C GLN A 84 -0.75 -4.07 -9.24
N GLU A 85 0.52 -3.80 -9.53
CA GLU A 85 1.42 -4.74 -10.22
C GLU A 85 1.70 -5.99 -9.38
N VAL A 86 2.03 -5.84 -8.09
CA VAL A 86 2.36 -6.93 -7.16
C VAL A 86 1.17 -7.87 -6.89
N ASN A 87 -0.04 -7.33 -6.96
CA ASN A 87 -1.27 -8.09 -6.78
C ASN A 87 -1.95 -8.49 -8.11
N GLY A 88 -1.36 -8.15 -9.27
CA GLY A 88 -1.93 -8.47 -10.58
C GLY A 88 -3.28 -7.78 -10.86
N LEU A 89 -3.52 -6.62 -10.27
CA LEU A 89 -4.77 -5.85 -10.38
C LEU A 89 -4.80 -4.89 -11.59
N SER A 90 -3.78 -4.90 -12.43
CA SER A 90 -3.48 -3.84 -13.41
C SER A 90 -4.55 -3.55 -14.47
N ASP A 91 -5.58 -4.41 -14.66
CA ASP A 91 -6.54 -4.27 -15.77
C ASP A 91 -8.04 -4.44 -15.44
N ILE A 92 -8.42 -4.76 -14.19
CA ILE A 92 -9.83 -5.11 -13.90
C ILE A 92 -10.67 -3.89 -13.48
N GLU A 93 -10.09 -2.82 -12.92
CA GLU A 93 -10.87 -1.75 -12.27
C GLU A 93 -10.82 -0.37 -12.95
N LYS A 94 -10.13 -0.21 -14.09
CA LYS A 94 -10.11 1.08 -14.84
C LYS A 94 -11.31 1.28 -15.78
N LYS A 95 -12.25 0.34 -15.85
CA LYS A 95 -13.39 0.35 -16.79
C LYS A 95 -14.77 0.58 -16.17
N THR A 96 -14.86 0.87 -14.88
CA THR A 96 -16.14 1.23 -14.21
C THR A 96 -16.13 2.66 -13.72
#